data_AF-A0A2N2S849-F1
#
_entry.id   AF-A0A2N2S849-F1
#
_cell.length_a   1.000
_cell.length_b   1.000
_cell.length_c   1.000
_cell.angle_alpha   90.00
_cell.angle_beta   90.00
_cell.angle_gamma   90.00
#
_symmetry.space_group_name_H-M   'P 1'
#
loop_
_entity.id
_entity.type
_entity.pdbx_description
1 polymer ?
#
loop_
_entity_poly.entity_id
_entity_poly.type
_entity_poly.pdbx_seq_one_letter_code
_entity_poly.pdbx_strand_id
1 'polypeptide(L)'
;GAIAKKWLKQRYGVEIRGYMSQLGEISIPFQSWDAVNENPFFSPNRDILPELEAYLDNIRNERDSVGARISVVAQGVPVGWGEPVYDRLDAEIAYAMMSINAVKGVEIGAGFASIAQRGSVHSDEMMPEGFVTNHAGGLLGGISTGQDIEVHIALKPTSSIPQERRSIDKQGNAVTMQTTGRHDPCVGVRATPIAEAMLALVLIDHALRHRAQCADVVCNTPKI
;
A
#
# COMPACT_ATOMS: atom_id res chain seq x y z
N GLY A 1 14.39 -0.90 0.52
CA GLY A 1 13.66 -0.25 -0.58
C GLY A 1 14.49 -0.05 -1.83
N ALA A 2 15.28 1.02 -1.94
CA ALA A 2 15.88 1.45 -3.20
C ALA A 2 16.77 0.39 -3.91
N ILE A 3 17.61 -0.33 -3.16
CA ILE A 3 18.44 -1.42 -3.71
C ILE A 3 17.55 -2.52 -4.30
N ALA A 4 16.52 -2.93 -3.56
CA ALA A 4 15.58 -3.95 -4.00
C ALA A 4 14.83 -3.51 -5.27
N LYS A 5 14.29 -2.28 -5.30
CA LYS A 5 13.65 -1.71 -6.50
C LYS A 5 14.58 -1.73 -7.71
N LYS A 6 15.84 -1.29 -7.54
CA LYS A 6 16.82 -1.26 -8.63
C LYS A 6 17.09 -2.66 -9.17
N TRP A 7 17.32 -3.64 -8.29
CA TRP A 7 17.59 -5.02 -8.69
C TRP A 7 16.39 -5.67 -9.37
N LEU A 8 15.19 -5.51 -8.80
CA LEU A 8 13.93 -6.02 -9.35
C LEU A 8 13.67 -5.46 -10.75
N LYS A 9 13.84 -4.14 -10.93
CA LYS A 9 13.70 -3.49 -12.24
C LYS A 9 14.73 -4.00 -13.25
N GLN A 10 16.00 -4.13 -12.86
CA GLN A 10 17.05 -4.58 -13.78
C GLN A 10 16.94 -6.06 -14.15
N ARG A 11 16.55 -6.93 -13.21
CA ARG A 11 16.54 -8.38 -13.41
C ARG A 11 15.24 -8.89 -14.04
N TYR A 12 14.11 -8.33 -13.63
CA TYR A 12 12.77 -8.82 -13.98
C TYR A 12 11.90 -7.77 -14.67
N GLY A 13 12.33 -6.51 -14.77
CA GLY A 13 11.50 -5.42 -15.31
C GLY A 13 10.41 -4.95 -14.34
N VAL A 14 10.46 -5.39 -13.08
CA VAL A 14 9.43 -5.07 -12.08
C VAL A 14 9.48 -3.59 -11.72
N GLU A 15 8.34 -2.93 -11.80
CA GLU A 15 8.17 -1.53 -11.43
C GLU A 15 7.22 -1.41 -10.24
N ILE A 16 7.65 -0.71 -9.19
CA ILE A 16 6.90 -0.56 -7.93
C ILE A 16 6.63 0.91 -7.68
N ARG A 17 5.35 1.28 -7.70
CA ARG A 17 4.88 2.67 -7.57
C ARG A 17 3.70 2.72 -6.61
N GLY A 18 3.66 3.73 -5.76
CA GLY A 18 2.57 4.00 -4.85
C GLY A 18 2.04 5.40 -5.02
N TYR A 19 0.82 5.60 -4.53
CA TYR A 19 0.14 6.89 -4.56
C TYR A 19 -0.86 6.97 -3.41
N MET A 20 -1.24 8.19 -3.03
CA MET A 20 -2.31 8.40 -2.06
C MET A 20 -3.66 8.27 -2.76
N SER A 21 -4.50 7.35 -2.27
CA SER A 21 -5.83 7.08 -2.81
C SER A 21 -6.96 7.69 -1.97
N GLN A 22 -6.67 8.14 -0.76
CA GLN A 22 -7.63 8.87 0.08
C GLN A 22 -6.92 9.72 1.13
N LEU A 23 -7.43 10.93 1.39
CA LEU A 23 -7.03 11.78 2.50
C LEU A 23 -8.27 12.11 3.33
N GLY A 24 -8.38 11.54 4.53
CA GLY A 24 -9.57 11.68 5.34
C GLY A 24 -10.85 11.25 4.62
N GLU A 25 -11.76 12.20 4.45
CA GLU A 25 -13.05 11.98 3.77
C GLU A 25 -12.94 12.09 2.24
N ILE A 26 -11.83 12.59 1.71
CA ILE A 26 -11.65 12.86 0.28
C ILE A 26 -11.02 11.64 -0.40
N SER A 27 -11.78 10.98 -1.26
CA SER A 27 -11.27 9.94 -2.16
C SER A 27 -10.52 10.57 -3.33
N ILE A 28 -9.36 10.01 -3.67
CA ILE A 28 -8.50 10.49 -4.75
C ILE A 28 -8.54 9.48 -5.89
N PRO A 29 -9.33 9.73 -6.96
CA PRO A 29 -9.41 8.81 -8.07
C PRO A 29 -8.08 8.80 -8.84
N PHE A 30 -7.66 7.61 -9.28
CA PHE A 30 -6.44 7.47 -10.07
C PHE A 30 -6.63 8.04 -11.49
N GLN A 31 -5.72 8.91 -11.94
CA GLN A 31 -5.76 9.50 -13.29
C GLN A 31 -4.45 9.24 -14.06
N SER A 32 -3.29 9.52 -13.46
CA SER A 32 -1.99 9.26 -14.08
C SER A 32 -0.85 9.08 -13.06
N TRP A 33 0.11 8.23 -13.41
CA TRP A 33 1.38 8.11 -12.70
C TRP A 33 2.25 9.37 -12.81
N ASP A 34 2.11 10.15 -13.88
CA ASP A 34 2.91 11.36 -14.11
C ASP A 34 2.65 12.43 -13.05
N ALA A 35 1.43 12.46 -12.50
CA ALA A 35 1.07 13.42 -11.46
C ALA A 35 1.70 13.10 -10.10
N VAL A 36 1.95 11.82 -9.80
CA VAL A 36 2.25 11.33 -8.44
C VAL A 36 3.47 12.01 -7.82
N ASN A 37 4.57 12.13 -8.56
CA ASN A 37 5.82 12.68 -8.01
C ASN A 37 5.94 14.21 -8.16
N GLU A 38 4.94 14.88 -8.73
CA GLU A 38 4.95 16.33 -8.98
C GLU A 38 4.27 17.13 -7.86
N ASN A 39 3.69 16.46 -6.86
CA ASN A 39 2.95 17.09 -5.78
C ASN A 39 3.30 16.49 -4.40
N PRO A 40 3.10 17.22 -3.30
CA PRO A 40 3.51 16.76 -1.97
C PRO A 40 2.66 15.61 -1.42
N PHE A 41 1.48 15.35 -1.98
CA PHE A 41 0.54 14.33 -1.49
C PHE A 41 0.76 12.95 -2.11
N PHE A 42 1.65 12.83 -3.11
CA PHE A 42 1.70 11.66 -3.98
C PHE A 42 0.34 11.36 -4.64
N SER A 43 -0.43 12.40 -4.97
CA SER A 43 -1.74 12.27 -5.61
C SER A 43 -1.57 11.87 -7.09
N PRO A 44 -2.29 10.85 -7.58
CA PRO A 44 -2.33 10.48 -8.99
C PRO A 44 -3.25 11.38 -9.83
N ASN A 45 -3.86 12.41 -9.23
CA ASN A 45 -4.80 13.31 -9.89
C ASN A 45 -4.49 14.76 -9.52
N ARG A 46 -4.28 15.59 -10.55
CA ARG A 46 -3.91 17.01 -10.38
C ARG A 46 -5.11 17.90 -10.08
N ASP A 47 -6.29 17.51 -10.57
CA ASP A 47 -7.51 18.31 -10.51
C ASP A 47 -8.04 18.43 -9.07
N ILE A 48 -7.72 17.46 -8.20
CA ILE A 48 -8.14 17.44 -6.79
C ILE A 48 -7.14 18.11 -5.84
N LEU A 49 -5.95 18.51 -6.30
CA LEU A 49 -4.92 19.09 -5.44
C LEU A 49 -5.39 20.32 -4.64
N PRO A 50 -6.13 21.30 -5.23
CA PRO A 50 -6.61 22.45 -4.47
C PRO A 50 -7.57 22.06 -3.35
N GLU A 51 -8.37 21.01 -3.55
CA GLU A 51 -9.29 20.48 -2.54
C GLU A 51 -8.53 19.83 -1.38
N LEU A 52 -7.49 19.03 -1.69
CA LEU A 52 -6.65 18.39 -0.69
C LEU A 52 -5.88 19.41 0.17
N GLU A 53 -5.36 20.46 -0.45
CA GLU A 53 -4.66 21.56 0.23
C GLU A 53 -5.61 22.31 1.18
N ALA A 54 -6.77 22.72 0.69
CA ALA A 54 -7.78 23.41 1.49
C ALA A 54 -8.26 22.54 2.65
N TYR A 55 -8.47 21.25 2.42
CA TYR A 55 -8.86 20.30 3.46
C TYR A 55 -7.80 20.16 4.55
N LEU A 56 -6.53 19.98 4.16
CA LEU A 56 -5.44 19.83 5.15
C LEU A 56 -5.21 21.12 5.94
N ASP A 57 -5.37 22.28 5.32
CA ASP A 57 -5.29 23.57 6.01
C ASP A 57 -6.44 23.77 7.00
N ASN A 58 -7.65 23.32 6.68
CA ASN A 58 -8.74 23.29 7.67
C ASN A 58 -8.41 22.40 8.87
N ILE A 59 -7.95 21.17 8.64
CA ILE A 59 -7.54 20.25 9.73
C ILE A 59 -6.42 20.87 10.60
N ARG A 60 -5.47 21.59 9.98
CA ARG A 60 -4.42 22.33 10.70
C ARG A 60 -5.00 23.45 11.56
N ASN A 61 -5.95 24.22 11.03
CA ASN A 61 -6.62 25.31 11.76
C ASN A 61 -7.43 24.78 12.95
N GLU A 62 -8.06 23.62 12.78
CA GLU A 62 -8.76 22.88 13.84
C GLU A 62 -7.82 22.26 14.87
N ARG A 63 -6.50 22.30 14.62
CA ARG A 63 -5.46 21.67 15.45
C ARG A 63 -5.68 20.17 15.62
N ASP A 64 -6.21 19.51 14.59
CA ASP A 64 -6.47 18.08 14.60
C ASP A 64 -5.59 17.36 13.56
N SER A 65 -5.87 16.08 13.34
CA SER A 65 -5.20 15.25 12.34
C SER A 65 -6.17 14.29 11.67
N VAL A 66 -5.76 13.76 10.53
CA VAL A 66 -6.58 12.91 9.69
C VAL A 66 -5.79 11.71 9.17
N GLY A 67 -6.50 10.62 8.89
CA GLY A 67 -5.95 9.41 8.30
C GLY A 67 -5.79 9.51 6.78
N ALA A 68 -5.25 8.45 6.19
CA ALA A 68 -5.12 8.34 4.73
C ALA A 68 -5.15 6.89 4.28
N ARG A 69 -5.48 6.67 3.00
CA ARG A 69 -5.29 5.40 2.30
C ARG A 69 -4.17 5.58 1.29
N ILE A 70 -3.18 4.69 1.31
CA ILE A 70 -2.12 4.61 0.31
C ILE A 70 -2.32 3.33 -0.49
N SER A 71 -2.19 3.44 -1.81
CA SER A 71 -2.18 2.31 -2.73
C SER A 71 -0.76 2.12 -3.26
N VAL A 72 -0.31 0.87 -3.35
CA VAL A 72 0.98 0.50 -3.96
C VAL A 72 0.73 -0.60 -4.97
N VAL A 73 1.28 -0.41 -6.16
CA VAL A 73 1.18 -1.33 -7.29
C VAL A 73 2.58 -1.82 -7.67
N ALA A 74 2.75 -3.13 -7.79
CA ALA A 74 3.93 -3.74 -8.39
C ALA A 74 3.56 -4.42 -9.71
N GLN A 75 4.13 -3.91 -10.80
CA GLN A 75 3.86 -4.37 -12.15
C GLN A 75 4.99 -5.23 -12.69
N GLY A 76 4.66 -6.18 -13.58
CA GLY A 76 5.63 -7.06 -14.22
C GLY A 76 6.22 -8.12 -13.28
N VAL A 77 5.55 -8.42 -12.17
CA VAL A 77 5.97 -9.45 -11.23
C VAL A 77 5.80 -10.84 -11.86
N PRO A 78 6.85 -11.66 -11.97
CA PRO A 78 6.71 -13.02 -12.52
C PRO A 78 5.73 -13.87 -11.72
N VAL A 79 5.09 -14.82 -12.40
CA VAL A 79 4.21 -15.83 -11.77
C VAL A 79 5.01 -16.74 -10.82
N GLY A 80 4.38 -17.14 -9.72
CA GLY A 80 4.88 -18.19 -8.82
C GLY A 80 5.79 -17.73 -7.68
N TRP A 81 5.94 -16.43 -7.43
CA TRP A 81 6.62 -15.92 -6.24
C TRP A 81 5.72 -16.06 -5.01
N GLY A 82 6.22 -16.70 -3.95
CA GLY A 82 5.50 -16.99 -2.71
C GLY A 82 5.87 -18.37 -2.18
N GLU A 83 5.80 -18.58 -0.86
CA GLU A 83 6.15 -19.85 -0.21
C GLU A 83 5.02 -20.34 0.71
N PRO A 84 3.94 -20.91 0.14
CA PRO A 84 2.88 -21.52 0.93
C PRO A 84 3.40 -22.69 1.79
N VAL A 85 2.84 -22.95 2.97
CA VAL A 85 1.59 -22.36 3.52
C VAL A 85 1.83 -21.17 4.44
N TYR A 86 3.00 -21.07 5.06
CA TYR A 86 3.26 -20.06 6.11
C TYR A 86 3.78 -18.73 5.57
N ASP A 87 4.69 -18.78 4.60
CA ASP A 87 5.36 -17.62 4.02
C ASP A 87 4.72 -17.27 2.66
N ARG A 88 3.39 -17.25 2.64
CA ARG A 88 2.64 -16.81 1.45
C ARG A 88 2.97 -15.35 1.15
N LEU A 89 3.05 -14.99 -0.13
CA LEU A 89 3.46 -13.66 -0.54
C LEU A 89 2.52 -12.56 -0.01
N ASP A 90 1.21 -12.81 0.01
CA ASP A 90 0.21 -11.92 0.59
C ASP A 90 0.38 -11.74 2.10
N ALA A 91 0.72 -12.80 2.83
CA ALA A 91 0.96 -12.78 4.27
C ALA A 91 2.21 -11.94 4.63
N GLU A 92 3.31 -12.12 3.90
CA GLU A 92 4.54 -11.35 4.08
C GLU A 92 4.36 -9.88 3.69
N ILE A 93 3.63 -9.61 2.59
CA ILE A 93 3.22 -8.24 2.23
C ILE A 93 2.41 -7.62 3.36
N ALA A 94 1.40 -8.32 3.89
CA ALA A 94 0.57 -7.82 4.97
C ALA A 94 1.39 -7.53 6.24
N TYR A 95 2.30 -8.43 6.61
CA TYR A 95 3.23 -8.24 7.72
C TYR A 95 4.10 -7.00 7.53
N ALA A 96 4.76 -6.89 6.38
CA ALA A 96 5.64 -5.78 6.06
C ALA A 96 4.90 -4.44 6.05
N MET A 97 3.71 -4.40 5.46
CA MET A 97 2.87 -3.20 5.43
C MET A 97 2.37 -2.81 6.82
N MET A 98 1.93 -3.77 7.64
CA MET A 98 1.48 -3.53 9.01
C MET A 98 2.61 -3.06 9.94
N SER A 99 3.87 -3.34 9.59
CA SER A 99 5.04 -2.84 10.34
C SER A 99 5.23 -1.31 10.23
N ILE A 100 4.63 -0.67 9.23
CA ILE A 100 4.68 0.78 9.05
C ILE A 100 3.86 1.44 10.16
N ASN A 101 4.47 2.38 10.87
CA ASN A 101 3.77 3.09 11.95
C ASN A 101 2.50 3.78 11.42
N ALA A 102 1.46 3.78 12.25
CA ALA A 102 0.10 4.24 11.97
C ALA A 102 -0.73 3.36 11.01
N VAL A 103 -0.18 2.33 10.37
CA VAL A 103 -0.98 1.38 9.60
C VAL A 103 -1.89 0.58 10.55
N LYS A 104 -3.18 0.50 10.21
CA LYS A 104 -4.21 -0.22 10.97
C LYS A 104 -4.97 -1.26 10.15
N GLY A 105 -4.80 -1.26 8.83
CA GLY A 105 -5.40 -2.22 7.92
C GLY A 105 -4.56 -2.37 6.66
N VAL A 106 -4.53 -3.57 6.11
CA VAL A 106 -3.89 -3.91 4.84
C VAL A 106 -4.88 -4.71 4.01
N GLU A 107 -5.02 -4.33 2.75
CA GLU A 107 -5.90 -4.95 1.77
C GLU A 107 -5.06 -5.36 0.55
N ILE A 108 -5.38 -6.50 -0.05
CA ILE A 108 -4.83 -6.95 -1.34
C ILE A 108 -5.98 -7.00 -2.35
N GLY A 109 -5.76 -6.47 -3.55
CA GLY A 109 -6.76 -6.46 -4.62
C GLY A 109 -8.07 -5.81 -4.18
N ALA A 110 -9.19 -6.51 -4.39
CA ALA A 110 -10.51 -6.06 -3.96
C ALA A 110 -10.64 -5.82 -2.44
N GLY A 111 -9.70 -6.35 -1.63
CA GLY A 111 -9.62 -6.04 -0.21
C GLY A 111 -10.91 -6.36 0.53
N PHE A 112 -11.35 -5.46 1.40
CA PHE A 112 -12.62 -5.63 2.12
C PHE A 112 -13.87 -5.56 1.23
N ALA A 113 -13.78 -5.03 0.00
CA ALA A 113 -14.90 -5.05 -0.94
C ALA A 113 -15.28 -6.49 -1.36
N SER A 114 -14.35 -7.45 -1.24
CA SER A 114 -14.60 -8.87 -1.49
C SER A 114 -15.71 -9.46 -0.62
N ILE A 115 -15.95 -8.91 0.59
CA ILE A 115 -16.99 -9.39 1.53
C ILE A 115 -18.38 -9.34 0.89
N ALA A 116 -18.65 -8.32 0.08
CA ALA A 116 -19.95 -8.13 -0.55
C ALA A 116 -20.09 -8.89 -1.88
N GLN A 117 -19.01 -9.47 -2.40
CA GLN A 117 -18.98 -10.09 -3.72
C GLN A 117 -19.45 -11.54 -3.68
N ARG A 118 -20.15 -11.97 -4.73
CA ARG A 118 -20.44 -13.40 -4.97
C ARG A 118 -19.24 -14.04 -5.65
N GLY A 119 -19.06 -15.35 -5.48
CA GLY A 119 -17.98 -16.09 -6.16
C GLY A 119 -17.98 -15.92 -7.69
N SER A 120 -19.15 -15.81 -8.31
CA SER A 120 -19.29 -15.56 -9.76
C SER A 120 -18.85 -14.16 -10.21
N VAL A 121 -18.60 -13.25 -9.27
CA VAL A 121 -18.10 -11.88 -9.51
C VAL A 121 -16.65 -11.78 -9.06
N HIS A 122 -16.31 -12.36 -7.92
CA HIS A 122 -14.95 -12.30 -7.35
C HIS A 122 -13.94 -13.18 -8.10
N SER A 123 -14.39 -14.25 -8.75
CA SER A 123 -13.52 -15.15 -9.49
C SER A 123 -12.94 -14.45 -10.72
N ASP A 124 -11.63 -14.24 -10.73
CA ASP A 124 -10.92 -13.70 -11.89
C ASP A 124 -10.85 -14.75 -13.01
N GLU A 125 -11.66 -14.55 -14.05
CA GLU A 125 -11.71 -15.45 -15.21
C GLU A 125 -10.42 -15.34 -16.04
N MET A 126 -10.00 -16.44 -16.67
CA MET A 126 -8.85 -16.49 -17.57
C MET A 126 -9.30 -16.72 -19.01
N MET A 127 -8.77 -15.91 -19.93
CA MET A 127 -8.88 -16.06 -21.38
C MET A 127 -7.48 -16.28 -21.98
N PRO A 128 -7.35 -16.71 -23.25
CA PRO A 128 -6.04 -16.84 -23.90
C PRO A 128 -5.17 -15.58 -23.86
N GLU A 129 -5.80 -14.40 -23.77
CA GLU A 129 -5.15 -13.10 -23.73
C GLU A 129 -4.74 -12.66 -22.31
N GLY A 130 -5.26 -13.30 -21.27
CA GLY A 130 -5.02 -12.88 -19.88
C GLY A 130 -6.17 -13.13 -18.94
N PHE A 131 -5.95 -12.76 -17.69
CA PHE A 131 -7.05 -12.58 -16.74
C PHE A 131 -7.95 -11.41 -17.17
N VAL A 132 -9.27 -11.58 -17.01
CA VAL A 132 -10.26 -10.55 -17.35
C VAL A 132 -10.32 -9.44 -16.29
N THR A 133 -10.11 -9.81 -15.03
CA THR A 133 -10.19 -8.94 -13.85
C THR A 133 -9.04 -9.24 -12.88
N ASN A 134 -8.80 -8.36 -11.91
CA ASN A 134 -7.75 -8.51 -10.90
C ASN A 134 -8.30 -8.33 -9.46
N HIS A 135 -9.40 -9.00 -9.13
CA HIS A 135 -9.98 -8.97 -7.79
C HIS A 135 -9.06 -9.59 -6.73
N ALA A 136 -8.23 -10.55 -7.13
CA ALA A 136 -7.19 -11.15 -6.31
C ALA A 136 -5.98 -10.23 -6.04
N GLY A 137 -5.83 -9.12 -6.79
CA GLY A 137 -4.71 -8.19 -6.63
C GLY A 137 -3.36 -8.81 -6.91
N GLY A 138 -3.28 -9.64 -7.97
CA GLY A 138 -2.06 -10.28 -8.42
C GLY A 138 -1.58 -11.48 -7.58
N LEU A 139 -2.36 -11.89 -6.57
CA LEU A 139 -1.99 -12.95 -5.62
C LEU A 139 -3.11 -14.00 -5.51
N LEU A 140 -2.84 -15.24 -5.93
CA LEU A 140 -3.78 -16.37 -5.78
C LEU A 140 -3.11 -17.52 -5.04
N GLY A 141 -3.79 -18.06 -4.02
CA GLY A 141 -3.24 -19.17 -3.22
C GLY A 141 -1.93 -18.84 -2.49
N GLY A 142 -1.59 -17.57 -2.34
CA GLY A 142 -0.34 -17.12 -1.71
C GLY A 142 0.85 -17.00 -2.66
N ILE A 143 0.65 -17.12 -3.98
CA ILE A 143 1.67 -16.90 -5.00
C ILE A 143 1.25 -15.82 -6.00
N SER A 144 2.22 -15.16 -6.65
CA SER A 144 1.95 -14.19 -7.71
C SER A 144 1.36 -14.84 -8.95
N THR A 145 0.40 -14.16 -9.58
CA THR A 145 -0.29 -14.63 -10.80
C THR A 145 0.33 -14.14 -12.09
N GLY A 146 1.12 -13.05 -12.04
CA GLY A 146 1.61 -12.34 -13.23
C GLY A 146 0.88 -11.01 -13.47
N GLN A 147 -0.32 -10.86 -12.92
CA GLN A 147 -1.04 -9.59 -12.89
C GLN A 147 -0.38 -8.61 -11.94
N ASP A 148 -0.79 -7.34 -12.02
CA ASP A 148 -0.34 -6.31 -11.11
C ASP A 148 -0.69 -6.68 -9.66
N ILE A 149 0.33 -6.62 -8.79
CA ILE A 149 0.10 -6.79 -7.35
C ILE A 149 -0.41 -5.47 -6.81
N GLU A 150 -1.64 -5.47 -6.29
CA GLU A 150 -2.33 -4.30 -5.76
C GLU A 150 -2.46 -4.40 -4.24
N VAL A 151 -1.87 -3.44 -3.53
CA VAL A 151 -1.85 -3.39 -2.06
C VAL A 151 -2.38 -2.04 -1.60
N HIS A 152 -3.28 -2.04 -0.62
CA HIS A 152 -3.76 -0.82 0.02
C HIS A 152 -3.51 -0.86 1.52
N ILE A 153 -3.08 0.27 2.08
CA ILE A 153 -2.86 0.42 3.52
C ILE A 153 -3.69 1.57 4.06
N ALA A 154 -4.30 1.35 5.22
CA ALA A 154 -5.05 2.36 5.95
C ALA A 154 -4.21 2.92 7.10
N LEU A 155 -3.89 4.21 7.05
CA LEU A 155 -3.16 4.92 8.11
C LEU A 155 -4.13 5.69 9.00
N LYS A 156 -4.02 5.49 10.31
CA LYS A 156 -4.81 6.24 11.30
C LYS A 156 -4.34 7.70 11.41
N PRO A 157 -5.20 8.60 11.92
CA PRO A 157 -4.80 9.94 12.35
C PRO A 157 -3.64 9.93 13.36
N THR A 158 -2.83 10.99 13.33
CA THR A 158 -1.72 11.21 14.26
C THR A 158 -2.27 11.45 15.67
N SER A 159 -1.75 10.74 16.68
CA SER A 159 -2.28 10.90 18.04
C SER A 159 -1.73 12.13 18.77
N SER A 160 -0.58 12.66 18.33
CA SER A 160 0.00 13.89 18.85
C SER A 160 -0.60 15.10 18.13
N ILE A 161 -1.61 15.69 18.75
CA ILE A 161 -2.29 16.89 18.25
C ILE A 161 -2.25 18.01 19.30
N PRO A 162 -2.25 19.29 18.89
CA PRO A 162 -2.24 20.41 19.83
C PRO A 162 -3.52 20.60 20.66
N GLN A 163 -4.59 19.83 20.42
CA GLN A 163 -5.77 19.86 21.28
C GLN A 163 -5.50 19.17 22.62
N GLU A 164 -6.11 19.67 23.70
CA GLU A 164 -6.04 19.02 25.00
C GLU A 164 -6.72 17.65 24.99
N ARG A 165 -6.05 16.65 25.56
CA ARG A 165 -6.57 15.28 25.69
C ARG A 165 -6.39 14.76 27.11
N ARG A 166 -7.32 13.93 27.55
CA ARG A 166 -7.21 13.20 28.82
C ARG A 166 -6.18 12.08 28.67
N SER A 167 -5.29 11.95 29.65
CA SER A 167 -4.26 10.92 29.72
C SER A 167 -3.99 10.55 31.18
N ILE A 168 -2.96 9.74 31.42
CA ILE A 168 -2.42 9.42 32.74
C ILE A 168 -0.92 9.73 32.83
N ASP A 169 -0.43 10.08 34.02
CA ASP A 169 1.00 10.17 34.29
C ASP A 169 1.64 8.79 34.56
N LYS A 170 2.94 8.75 34.85
CA LYS A 170 3.68 7.51 35.16
C LYS A 170 3.23 6.84 36.47
N GLN A 171 2.52 7.57 37.32
CA GLN A 171 1.97 7.12 38.59
C GLN A 171 0.52 6.65 38.45
N GLY A 172 -0.09 6.80 37.26
CA GLY A 172 -1.46 6.41 36.97
C GLY A 172 -2.51 7.48 37.30
N ASN A 173 -2.10 8.70 37.67
CA ASN A 173 -3.04 9.78 37.97
C ASN A 173 -3.55 10.41 36.67
N ALA A 174 -4.82 10.80 36.65
CA ALA A 174 -5.41 11.48 35.50
C ALA A 174 -4.75 12.85 35.28
N VAL A 175 -4.34 13.12 34.05
CA VAL A 175 -3.76 14.40 33.62
C VAL A 175 -4.39 14.88 32.32
N THR A 176 -4.43 16.19 32.12
CA THR A 176 -4.68 16.78 30.80
C THR A 176 -3.33 17.00 30.13
N MET A 177 -3.16 16.41 28.94
CA MET A 177 -1.95 16.53 28.14
C MET A 177 -2.25 17.33 26.88
N GLN A 178 -1.32 18.23 26.54
CA GLN A 178 -1.31 18.96 25.28
C GLN A 178 0.09 18.88 24.69
N THR A 179 0.22 18.44 23.44
CA THR A 179 1.52 18.47 22.75
C THR A 179 1.74 19.83 22.12
N THR A 180 2.93 20.40 22.31
CA THR A 180 3.33 21.69 21.74
C THR A 180 4.27 21.47 20.56
N GLY A 181 4.17 22.34 19.53
CA GLY A 181 5.05 22.31 18.36
C GLY A 181 4.32 22.03 17.05
N ARG A 182 5.10 21.76 16.00
CA ARG A 182 4.58 21.37 14.68
C ARG A 182 4.27 19.89 14.68
N HIS A 183 3.03 19.55 14.38
CA HIS A 183 2.58 18.18 14.22
C HIS A 183 2.12 17.97 12.79
N ASP A 184 2.32 16.75 12.28
CA ASP A 184 1.83 16.40 10.96
C ASP A 184 0.32 16.17 11.02
N PRO A 185 -0.47 16.99 10.30
CA PRO A 185 -1.92 16.80 10.24
C PRO A 185 -2.28 15.48 9.54
N CYS A 186 -1.39 14.92 8.73
CA CYS A 186 -1.55 13.57 8.18
C CYS A 186 -0.18 12.92 7.97
N VAL A 187 0.11 11.84 8.70
CA VAL A 187 1.34 11.04 8.53
C VAL A 187 1.35 10.25 7.21
N GLY A 188 0.18 10.02 6.61
CA GLY A 188 0.02 9.30 5.35
C GLY A 188 0.73 9.94 4.17
N VAL A 189 0.88 11.28 4.18
CA VAL A 189 1.55 12.06 3.12
C VAL A 189 2.97 11.56 2.83
N ARG A 190 3.66 11.00 3.83
CA ARG A 190 5.04 10.50 3.67
C ARG A 190 5.13 8.97 3.66
N ALA A 191 4.01 8.27 3.76
CA ALA A 191 4.00 6.81 3.83
C ALA A 191 4.23 6.15 2.47
N THR A 192 3.92 6.83 1.36
CA THR A 192 4.01 6.28 0.00
C THR A 192 5.39 5.68 -0.31
N PRO A 193 6.51 6.40 -0.17
CA PRO A 193 7.83 5.83 -0.48
C PRO A 193 8.24 4.69 0.46
N ILE A 194 7.72 4.69 1.70
CA ILE A 194 7.97 3.64 2.70
C ILE A 194 7.22 2.37 2.30
N ALA A 195 5.94 2.48 1.95
CA ALA A 195 5.11 1.35 1.51
C ALA A 195 5.69 0.71 0.24
N GLU A 196 6.11 1.53 -0.73
CA GLU A 196 6.83 1.05 -1.90
C GLU A 196 8.14 0.31 -1.54
N ALA A 197 8.88 0.82 -0.57
CA ALA A 197 10.12 0.23 -0.11
C ALA A 197 9.90 -1.13 0.58
N MET A 198 8.83 -1.26 1.38
CA MET A 198 8.45 -2.50 2.05
C MET A 198 8.00 -3.55 1.03
N LEU A 199 7.15 -3.18 0.06
CA LEU A 199 6.74 -4.10 -1.01
C LEU A 199 7.97 -4.58 -1.81
N ALA A 200 8.89 -3.68 -2.14
CA ALA A 200 10.12 -4.05 -2.84
C ALA A 200 11.00 -5.02 -2.05
N LEU A 201 11.07 -4.87 -0.72
CA LEU A 201 11.85 -5.76 0.15
C LEU A 201 11.24 -7.16 0.23
N VAL A 202 9.91 -7.26 0.31
CA VAL A 202 9.22 -8.56 0.29
C VAL A 202 9.39 -9.24 -1.08
N LEU A 203 9.20 -8.49 -2.17
CA LEU A 203 9.31 -9.04 -3.53
C LEU A 203 10.72 -9.51 -3.87
N ILE A 204 11.77 -8.78 -3.47
CA ILE A 204 13.14 -9.26 -3.72
C ILE A 204 13.45 -10.54 -2.92
N ASP A 205 12.94 -10.65 -1.69
CA ASP A 205 13.15 -11.85 -0.87
C ASP A 205 12.49 -13.06 -1.53
N HIS A 206 11.21 -12.97 -1.90
CA HIS A 206 10.52 -14.05 -2.61
C HIS A 206 11.11 -14.36 -3.98
N ALA A 207 11.63 -13.36 -4.71
CA ALA A 207 12.33 -13.62 -5.97
C ALA A 207 13.60 -14.46 -5.75
N LEU A 208 14.35 -14.20 -4.66
CA LEU A 208 15.56 -14.94 -4.32
C LEU A 208 15.24 -16.34 -3.78
N ARG A 209 14.20 -16.49 -2.95
CA ARG A 209 13.71 -17.78 -2.47
C ARG A 209 13.20 -18.65 -3.63
N HIS A 210 12.40 -18.08 -4.53
CA HIS A 210 11.93 -18.79 -5.72
C HIS A 210 13.11 -19.28 -6.59
N ARG A 211 14.13 -18.44 -6.78
CA ARG A 211 15.37 -18.84 -7.46
C ARG A 211 16.13 -19.94 -6.72
N ALA A 212 16.10 -20.00 -5.39
CA ALA A 212 16.73 -21.08 -4.63
C ALA A 212 16.03 -22.42 -4.86
N GLN A 213 14.70 -22.42 -4.99
CA GLN A 213 13.89 -23.62 -5.23
C GLN A 213 14.02 -24.12 -6.67
N CYS A 214 14.11 -23.20 -7.63
CA CYS A 214 14.03 -23.52 -9.06
C CYS A 214 15.33 -23.27 -9.84
N ALA A 215 16.42 -22.87 -9.19
CA ALA A 215 17.64 -22.39 -9.85
C ALA A 215 17.31 -21.32 -10.93
N ASP A 216 17.86 -21.44 -12.14
CA ASP A 216 17.55 -20.58 -13.29
C ASP A 216 16.51 -21.20 -14.25
N VAL A 217 15.59 -22.04 -13.75
CA VAL A 217 14.55 -22.65 -14.58
C VAL A 217 13.66 -21.55 -15.18
N VAL A 218 13.61 -21.53 -16.51
CA VAL A 218 12.72 -20.65 -17.27
C VAL A 218 11.35 -21.32 -17.34
N CYS A 219 10.34 -20.67 -16.76
CA CYS A 219 8.97 -21.15 -16.86
C CYS A 219 8.42 -20.84 -18.26
N ASN A 220 8.10 -21.88 -19.02
CA ASN A 220 7.44 -21.75 -20.34
C ASN A 220 5.94 -21.50 -20.24
N THR A 221 5.40 -21.41 -19.01
CA THR A 221 4.01 -21.03 -18.79
C THR A 221 3.76 -19.68 -19.45
N PRO A 222 2.72 -19.57 -20.30
CA PRO A 222 2.38 -18.30 -20.93
C PRO A 222 2.23 -17.21 -19.88
N LYS A 223 2.80 -16.02 -20.15
CA LYS A 223 2.47 -14.81 -19.41
C LYS A 223 1.08 -14.41 -19.88
N ILE A 224 0.07 -14.85 -19.14
CA ILE A 224 -1.34 -14.51 -19.33
C ILE A 224 -1.59 -13.20 -18.57
#